data_AF-A0A969ELW8-F1
#
_entry.id   AF-A0A969ELW8-F1
#
_cell.length_a   1.000
_cell.length_b   1.000
_cell.length_c   1.000
_cell.angle_alpha   90.00
_cell.angle_beta   90.00
_cell.angle_gamma   90.00
#
_symmetry.space_group_name_H-M   'P 1'
#
loop_
_entity.id
_entity.type
_entity.pdbx_description
1 polymer ?
#
loop_
_entity_poly.entity_id
_entity_poly.type
_entity_poly.pdbx_seq_one_letter_code
_entity_poly.pdbx_strand_id
1 'polypeptide(L)'
;GPKIRIGILIFFALGVIIPGCQTDPPSPAPIIETVVVTQEIPRETVIVPVTITPPPSPLPDPSPIPDNELIICMGQEPESLYLYNGGADISAASSVLQAIYDGPIDHLSYGVQPVILEKIPTLADGDAIFQEVEVAVGDPIVDIGGKSHHTEIGCFHFPFRLFN
;
A
#
# COMPACT_ATOMS: atom_id res chain seq x y z
N GLY A 1 -31.47 -46.89 -2.77
CA GLY A 1 -32.17 -45.84 -2.00
C GLY A 1 -31.43 -44.53 -2.16
N PRO A 2 -32.08 -43.45 -2.63
CA PRO A 2 -31.41 -42.24 -3.10
C PRO A 2 -31.16 -41.29 -1.93
N LYS A 3 -29.91 -41.14 -1.49
CA LYS A 3 -29.53 -40.10 -0.50
C LYS A 3 -28.36 -39.21 -0.95
N ILE A 4 -27.89 -39.37 -2.20
CA ILE A 4 -26.70 -38.66 -2.72
C ILE A 4 -27.04 -37.45 -3.62
N ARG A 5 -28.33 -37.13 -3.84
CA ARG A 5 -28.74 -36.08 -4.80
C ARG A 5 -29.23 -34.76 -4.21
N ILE A 6 -29.24 -34.60 -2.88
CA ILE A 6 -29.77 -33.37 -2.23
C ILE A 6 -28.66 -32.40 -1.81
N GLY A 7 -27.42 -32.87 -1.64
CA GLY A 7 -26.29 -32.01 -1.22
C GLY A 7 -25.68 -31.12 -2.31
N ILE A 8 -25.84 -31.48 -3.59
CA ILE A 8 -25.20 -30.76 -4.72
C ILE A 8 -26.08 -29.61 -5.25
N LEU A 9 -27.39 -29.62 -4.97
CA LEU A 9 -28.30 -28.56 -5.42
C LEU A 9 -28.32 -27.33 -4.49
N ILE A 10 -27.77 -27.43 -3.27
CA ILE A 10 -27.66 -26.30 -2.34
C ILE A 10 -26.36 -25.50 -2.58
N PHE A 11 -25.34 -26.10 -3.19
CA PHE A 11 -24.07 -25.44 -3.48
C PHE A 11 -24.06 -24.60 -4.77
N PHE A 12 -25.05 -24.75 -5.64
CA PHE A 12 -25.14 -24.03 -6.93
C PHE A 12 -26.10 -22.83 -6.92
N ALA A 13 -26.77 -22.54 -5.80
CA ALA A 13 -27.75 -21.45 -5.67
C ALA A 13 -27.21 -20.18 -4.97
N LEU A 14 -25.93 -20.16 -4.59
CA LEU A 14 -25.27 -18.96 -4.04
C LEU A 14 -24.32 -18.33 -5.08
N GLY A 15 -24.85 -18.08 -6.28
CA GLY A 15 -24.20 -17.24 -7.28
C GLY A 15 -24.22 -15.79 -6.81
N VAL A 16 -23.13 -15.37 -6.17
CA VAL A 16 -22.91 -14.02 -5.68
C VAL A 16 -22.88 -13.05 -6.86
N ILE A 17 -23.84 -12.15 -6.84
CA ILE A 17 -24.07 -11.08 -7.82
C ILE A 17 -22.95 -10.04 -7.63
N ILE A 18 -22.16 -9.83 -8.68
CA ILE A 18 -21.17 -8.73 -8.75
C ILE A 18 -21.97 -7.43 -8.94
N PRO A 19 -21.92 -6.45 -8.02
CA PRO A 19 -22.50 -5.14 -8.27
C PRO A 19 -21.64 -4.43 -9.31
N GLY A 20 -22.20 -4.15 -10.49
CA GLY A 20 -21.59 -3.22 -11.43
C GLY A 20 -21.64 -1.80 -10.88
N CYS A 21 -20.55 -1.06 -10.97
CA CYS A 21 -20.54 0.38 -10.68
C CYS A 21 -21.50 1.09 -11.65
N GLN A 22 -22.62 1.59 -11.15
CA GLN A 22 -23.38 2.63 -11.82
C GLN A 22 -22.62 3.94 -11.64
N THR A 23 -22.07 4.48 -12.72
CA THR A 23 -21.70 5.89 -12.79
C THR A 23 -22.98 6.70 -12.90
N ASP A 24 -23.25 7.55 -11.92
CA ASP A 24 -24.36 8.50 -11.97
C ASP A 24 -24.30 9.34 -13.26
N PRO A 25 -25.44 9.63 -13.90
CA PRO A 25 -25.46 10.54 -15.04
C PRO A 25 -25.05 11.95 -14.57
N PRO A 26 -24.22 12.68 -15.34
CA PRO A 26 -23.80 14.02 -14.96
C PRO A 26 -25.02 14.94 -14.87
N SER A 27 -25.11 15.64 -13.73
CA SER A 27 -26.09 16.69 -13.46
C SER A 27 -26.15 17.69 -14.62
N PRO A 28 -27.34 18.09 -15.11
CA PRO A 28 -27.43 19.05 -16.20
C PRO A 28 -26.92 20.43 -15.75
N ALA A 29 -25.91 20.94 -16.45
CA ALA A 29 -25.36 22.27 -16.26
C ALA A 29 -26.39 23.37 -16.61
N PRO A 30 -26.30 24.57 -15.98
CA PRO A 30 -27.24 25.65 -16.23
C PRO A 30 -27.04 26.24 -17.64
N ILE A 31 -28.16 26.42 -18.35
CA ILE A 31 -28.23 27.04 -19.67
C ILE A 31 -28.07 28.55 -19.49
N ILE A 32 -26.93 29.09 -19.92
CA ILE A 32 -26.69 30.53 -19.97
C ILE A 32 -26.73 30.91 -21.45
N GLU A 33 -27.70 31.76 -21.79
CA GLU A 33 -27.84 32.52 -23.03
C GLU A 33 -28.79 31.93 -24.10
N THR A 34 -29.96 32.58 -24.19
CA THR A 34 -30.99 32.37 -25.22
C THR A 34 -30.77 33.37 -26.34
N VAL A 35 -30.20 32.95 -27.47
CA VAL A 35 -30.16 33.78 -28.68
C VAL A 35 -31.45 33.59 -29.46
N VAL A 36 -32.30 34.61 -29.45
CA VAL A 36 -33.55 34.66 -30.21
C VAL A 36 -33.22 35.00 -31.65
N VAL A 37 -33.26 34.01 -32.55
CA VAL A 37 -33.28 34.27 -33.99
C VAL A 37 -34.74 34.37 -34.43
N THR A 38 -35.22 35.60 -34.63
CA THR A 38 -36.51 35.85 -35.26
C THR A 38 -36.36 35.65 -36.76
N GLN A 39 -36.85 34.52 -37.26
CA GLN A 39 -37.10 34.31 -38.68
C GLN A 39 -38.62 34.33 -38.88
N GLU A 40 -39.12 35.33 -39.61
CA GLU A 40 -40.51 35.32 -40.07
C GLU A 40 -40.69 34.18 -41.07
N ILE A 41 -41.70 33.34 -40.84
CA ILE A 41 -42.08 32.27 -41.77
C ILE A 41 -43.58 32.32 -41.95
N PRO A 42 -44.11 32.03 -43.13
CA PRO A 42 -45.38 31.35 -43.22
C PRO A 42 -45.14 29.90 -43.62
N ARG A 43 -44.49 29.13 -42.72
CA ARG A 43 -44.51 27.65 -42.63
C ARG A 43 -43.60 27.18 -41.48
N GLU A 44 -44.21 26.97 -40.32
CA GLU A 44 -43.75 26.12 -39.21
C GLU A 44 -42.28 25.65 -39.25
N THR A 45 -41.40 26.40 -38.57
CA THR A 45 -39.99 26.03 -38.33
C THR A 45 -39.90 25.40 -36.96
N VAL A 46 -39.55 24.11 -36.93
CA VAL A 46 -39.19 23.39 -35.73
C VAL A 46 -37.72 23.71 -35.40
N ILE A 47 -37.50 24.47 -34.32
CA ILE A 47 -36.15 24.82 -33.85
C ILE A 47 -35.66 23.67 -32.97
N VAL A 48 -34.76 22.84 -33.50
CA VAL A 48 -34.03 21.83 -32.71
C VAL A 48 -32.71 22.46 -32.25
N PRO A 49 -32.45 22.63 -30.95
CA PRO A 49 -31.14 23.11 -30.50
C PRO A 49 -30.09 22.03 -30.75
N VAL A 50 -29.07 22.36 -31.56
CA VAL A 50 -27.87 21.53 -31.71
C VAL A 50 -26.85 22.00 -30.67
N THR A 51 -26.60 21.17 -29.66
CA THR A 51 -25.56 21.41 -28.66
C THR A 51 -24.19 21.11 -29.28
N ILE A 52 -23.39 22.14 -29.53
CA ILE A 52 -21.99 22.02 -29.94
C ILE A 52 -21.11 22.10 -28.68
N THR A 53 -20.60 20.94 -28.22
CA THR A 53 -19.62 20.88 -27.13
C THR A 53 -18.25 21.29 -27.68
N PRO A 54 -17.57 22.31 -27.12
CA PRO A 54 -16.21 22.63 -27.52
C PRO A 54 -15.27 21.45 -27.20
N PRO A 55 -14.22 21.22 -28.01
CA PRO A 55 -13.23 20.20 -27.70
C PRO A 55 -12.59 20.48 -26.33
N PRO A 56 -12.23 19.45 -25.55
CA PRO A 56 -11.55 19.64 -24.28
C PRO A 56 -10.22 20.38 -24.51
N SER A 57 -9.91 21.32 -23.62
CA SER A 57 -8.62 22.02 -23.62
C SER A 57 -7.49 20.98 -23.48
N PRO A 58 -6.36 21.14 -24.20
CA PRO A 58 -5.20 20.27 -24.00
C PRO A 58 -4.73 20.35 -22.54
N LEU A 59 -4.31 19.21 -21.99
CA LEU A 59 -3.61 19.17 -20.71
C LEU A 59 -2.28 19.93 -20.83
N PRO A 60 -1.80 20.58 -19.76
CA PRO A 60 -0.45 21.15 -19.73
C PRO A 60 0.60 20.05 -19.95
N ASP A 61 1.64 20.36 -20.71
CA ASP A 61 2.82 19.50 -20.90
C ASP A 61 3.53 19.31 -19.55
N PRO A 62 3.97 18.08 -19.20
CA PRO A 62 4.80 17.88 -18.02
C PRO A 62 6.09 18.69 -18.12
N SER A 63 6.46 19.36 -17.03
CA SER A 63 7.75 20.06 -16.95
C SER A 63 8.91 19.06 -17.10
N PRO A 64 10.03 19.45 -17.74
CA PRO A 64 11.19 18.57 -17.88
C PRO A 64 11.76 18.23 -16.50
N ILE A 65 11.90 16.93 -16.23
CA ILE A 65 12.51 16.41 -15.00
C ILE A 65 14.03 16.69 -15.09
N PRO A 66 14.66 17.32 -14.08
CA PRO A 66 16.11 17.50 -14.07
C PRO A 66 16.84 16.15 -14.06
N ASP A 67 18.02 16.09 -14.68
CA ASP A 67 18.79 14.85 -14.88
C ASP A 67 19.24 14.13 -13.58
N ASN A 68 19.03 14.77 -12.42
CA ASN A 68 19.39 14.26 -11.09
C ASN A 68 18.17 13.93 -10.23
N GLU A 69 16.98 13.85 -10.82
CA GLU A 69 15.74 13.55 -10.12
C GLU A 69 15.14 12.22 -10.61
N LEU A 70 14.90 11.31 -9.67
CA LEU A 70 14.19 10.06 -9.90
C LEU A 70 12.87 10.10 -9.14
N ILE A 71 11.76 10.17 -9.87
CA ILE A 71 10.41 10.12 -9.30
C ILE A 71 9.93 8.67 -9.31
N ILE A 72 9.63 8.13 -8.13
CA ILE A 72 9.13 6.75 -7.94
C ILE A 72 7.69 6.82 -7.43
N CYS A 73 6.75 6.24 -8.19
CA CYS A 73 5.36 6.13 -7.75
C CYS A 73 5.22 4.99 -6.74
N MET A 74 4.62 5.28 -5.58
CA MET A 74 4.32 4.29 -4.54
C MET A 74 2.83 3.93 -4.52
N GLY A 75 2.50 2.69 -4.13
CA GLY A 75 1.11 2.21 -4.10
C GLY A 75 0.27 2.75 -2.94
N GLN A 76 0.91 3.18 -1.86
CA GLN A 76 0.29 3.75 -0.67
C GLN A 76 1.31 4.62 0.10
N GLU A 77 0.82 5.52 0.94
CA GLU A 77 1.64 6.27 1.89
C GLU A 77 2.02 5.36 3.08
N PRO A 78 3.29 5.38 3.55
CA PRO A 78 3.65 4.66 4.77
C PRO A 78 2.91 5.21 6.00
N GLU A 79 2.32 4.35 6.83
CA GLU A 79 1.67 4.77 8.10
C GLU A 79 2.65 5.46 9.07
N SER A 80 3.93 5.06 9.06
CA SER A 80 4.99 5.66 9.84
C SER A 80 6.37 5.37 9.24
N LEU A 81 7.29 6.32 9.42
CA LEU A 81 8.73 6.13 9.17
C LEU A 81 9.53 5.91 10.47
N TYR A 82 8.86 5.66 11.60
CA TYR A 82 9.54 5.25 12.82
C TYR A 82 10.07 3.82 12.66
N LEU A 83 11.39 3.65 12.72
CA LEU A 83 12.08 2.39 12.42
C LEU A 83 11.58 1.20 13.26
N TYR A 84 11.12 1.46 14.49
CA TYR A 84 10.63 0.44 15.42
C TYR A 84 9.10 0.39 15.51
N ASN A 85 8.39 0.95 14.52
CA ASN A 85 6.95 0.80 14.43
C ASN A 85 6.64 -0.64 13.99
N GLY A 86 6.32 -1.53 14.95
CA GLY A 86 6.02 -2.95 14.71
C GLY A 86 4.69 -3.24 13.96
N GLY A 87 4.32 -2.38 13.01
CA GLY A 87 3.04 -2.36 12.30
C GLY A 87 3.02 -3.06 10.93
N ALA A 88 1.84 -3.03 10.29
CA ALA A 88 1.45 -3.88 9.16
C ALA A 88 1.88 -3.36 7.75
N ASP A 89 2.33 -2.11 7.62
CA ASP A 89 2.75 -1.51 6.34
C ASP A 89 4.27 -1.42 6.16
N ILE A 90 4.94 -2.56 6.38
CA ILE A 90 6.39 -2.69 6.22
C ILE A 90 6.81 -2.38 4.78
N SER A 91 5.98 -2.64 3.76
CA SER A 91 6.42 -2.56 2.35
C SER A 91 6.65 -1.13 1.82
N ALA A 92 5.72 -0.21 2.08
CA ALA A 92 5.88 1.19 1.68
C ALA A 92 6.94 1.88 2.56
N ALA A 93 6.87 1.65 3.88
CA ALA A 93 7.85 2.18 4.82
C ALA A 93 9.27 1.67 4.52
N SER A 94 9.46 0.38 4.23
CA SER A 94 10.78 -0.19 3.94
C SER A 94 11.39 0.41 2.69
N SER A 95 10.60 0.65 1.63
CA SER A 95 11.11 1.25 0.40
C SER A 95 11.72 2.64 0.64
N VAL A 96 11.05 3.47 1.45
CA VAL A 96 11.55 4.79 1.85
C VAL A 96 12.72 4.67 2.83
N LEU A 97 12.58 3.82 3.85
CA LEU A 97 13.60 3.66 4.88
C LEU A 97 14.90 3.08 4.33
N GLN A 98 14.89 2.21 3.34
CA GLN A 98 16.10 1.70 2.68
C GLN A 98 16.85 2.80 1.89
N ALA A 99 16.13 3.81 1.40
CA ALA A 99 16.76 4.95 0.72
C ALA A 99 17.41 5.94 1.70
N ILE A 100 16.96 5.97 2.95
CA ILE A 100 17.42 6.91 3.99
C ILE A 100 18.41 6.23 4.96
N TYR A 101 18.13 4.99 5.34
CA TYR A 101 18.87 4.18 6.30
C TYR A 101 19.41 2.95 5.60
N ASP A 102 20.64 3.07 5.15
CA ASP A 102 21.46 1.94 4.71
C ASP A 102 21.97 1.20 5.97
N GLY A 103 21.56 -0.06 6.12
CA GLY A 103 21.87 -0.85 7.30
C GLY A 103 23.34 -1.25 7.34
N PRO A 104 23.85 -1.75 8.48
CA PRO A 104 25.21 -2.29 8.51
C PRO A 104 25.40 -3.52 7.62
N ILE A 105 24.29 -4.15 7.22
CA ILE A 105 24.20 -5.38 6.46
C ILE A 105 23.14 -5.21 5.38
N ASP A 106 23.48 -5.60 4.16
CA ASP A 106 22.60 -5.60 2.99
C ASP A 106 22.39 -7.00 2.43
N HIS A 107 21.31 -7.16 1.67
CA HIS A 107 21.01 -8.39 0.94
C HIS A 107 21.09 -8.17 -0.57
N LEU A 108 22.14 -8.67 -1.19
CA LEU A 108 22.35 -8.61 -2.64
C LEU A 108 22.41 -10.02 -3.21
N SER A 109 21.61 -10.28 -4.25
CA SER A 109 21.54 -11.61 -4.89
C SER A 109 21.33 -12.76 -3.91
N TYR A 110 20.48 -12.57 -2.90
CA TYR A 110 20.20 -13.53 -1.82
C TYR A 110 21.39 -13.82 -0.88
N GLY A 111 22.49 -13.08 -1.00
CA GLY A 111 23.63 -13.14 -0.10
C GLY A 111 23.62 -11.97 0.90
N VAL A 112 24.03 -12.27 2.13
CA VAL A 112 24.24 -11.26 3.18
C VAL A 112 25.60 -10.61 2.96
N GLN A 113 25.64 -9.28 2.81
CA GLN A 113 26.87 -8.51 2.59
C GLN A 113 27.03 -7.45 3.68
N PRO A 114 28.24 -7.31 4.25
CA PRO A 114 28.52 -6.21 5.15
C PRO A 114 28.70 -4.92 4.35
N VAL A 115 28.06 -3.83 4.77
CA VAL A 115 28.20 -2.51 4.14
C VAL A 115 29.19 -1.66 4.92
N ILE A 116 28.92 -1.46 6.21
CA ILE A 116 29.82 -0.71 7.12
C ILE A 116 30.75 -1.63 7.93
N LEU A 117 30.47 -2.93 7.95
CA LEU A 117 31.25 -3.91 8.70
C LEU A 117 32.42 -4.45 7.86
N GLU A 118 33.51 -4.85 8.50
CA GLU A 118 34.63 -5.50 7.79
C GLU A 118 34.28 -6.94 7.38
N LYS A 119 33.44 -7.61 8.17
CA LYS A 119 32.90 -8.94 7.91
C LYS A 119 31.59 -9.15 8.65
N ILE A 120 30.83 -10.18 8.26
CA ILE A 120 29.65 -10.63 9.01
C ILE A 120 30.12 -11.33 10.29
N PRO A 121 29.72 -10.86 11.49
CA PRO A 121 30.13 -11.47 12.75
C PRO A 121 29.57 -12.89 12.88
N THR A 122 30.41 -13.83 13.36
CA THR A 122 30.02 -15.23 13.56
C THR A 122 30.41 -15.73 14.95
N LEU A 123 29.69 -16.75 15.44
CA LEU A 123 30.02 -17.42 16.71
C LEU A 123 31.33 -18.22 16.62
N ALA A 124 31.68 -18.71 15.44
CA ALA A 124 32.87 -19.56 15.25
C ALA A 124 34.17 -18.76 15.40
N ASP A 125 34.18 -17.52 14.92
CA ASP A 125 35.34 -16.63 14.97
C ASP A 125 35.38 -15.78 16.26
N GLY A 126 34.33 -15.87 17.09
CA GLY A 126 34.23 -15.15 18.36
C GLY A 126 33.76 -13.69 18.27
N ASP A 127 33.39 -13.21 17.08
CA ASP A 127 32.87 -11.83 16.90
C ASP A 127 31.40 -11.70 17.33
N ALA A 128 30.68 -12.82 17.40
CA ALA A 128 29.38 -12.90 18.04
C ALA A 128 29.51 -13.69 19.35
N ILE A 129 28.81 -13.23 20.39
CA ILE A 129 28.77 -13.87 21.70
C ILE A 129 27.33 -14.00 22.19
N PHE A 130 27.07 -15.00 23.02
CA PHE A 130 25.84 -15.04 23.80
C PHE A 130 26.06 -14.26 25.09
N GLN A 131 25.18 -13.29 25.33
CA GLN A 131 25.14 -12.57 26.59
C GLN A 131 23.95 -13.08 27.40
N GLU A 132 24.24 -13.72 28.53
CA GLU A 132 23.21 -14.09 29.51
C GLU A 132 22.71 -12.83 30.23
N VAL A 133 21.39 -12.72 30.37
CA VAL A 133 20.72 -11.64 31.09
C VAL A 133 19.83 -12.30 32.13
N GLU A 134 20.04 -11.97 33.40
CA GLU A 134 19.16 -12.41 34.47
C GLU A 134 17.82 -11.68 34.36
N VAL A 135 16.72 -12.44 34.34
CA VAL A 135 15.35 -11.93 34.37
C VAL A 135 14.62 -12.57 35.54
N ALA A 136 13.85 -11.77 36.27
CA ALA A 136 12.95 -12.25 37.32
C ALA A 136 11.60 -12.63 36.71
N VAL A 137 10.85 -13.50 37.38
CA VAL A 137 9.46 -13.81 37.01
C VAL A 137 8.61 -12.54 37.12
N GLY A 138 7.84 -12.24 36.09
CA GLY A 138 7.02 -11.03 36.01
C GLY A 138 7.70 -9.84 35.33
N ASP A 139 8.96 -9.93 34.92
CA ASP A 139 9.62 -8.88 34.15
C ASP A 139 8.98 -8.73 32.75
N PRO A 140 8.82 -7.49 32.25
CA PRO A 140 8.28 -7.27 30.92
C PRO A 140 9.33 -7.62 29.86
N ILE A 141 8.96 -8.53 28.96
CA ILE A 141 9.72 -8.90 27.75
C ILE A 141 8.89 -8.59 26.51
N VAL A 142 9.54 -8.31 25.39
CA VAL A 142 8.85 -8.02 24.12
C VAL A 142 9.13 -9.15 23.15
N ASP A 143 8.11 -9.80 22.60
CA ASP A 143 8.29 -10.87 21.60
C ASP A 143 8.71 -10.33 20.22
N ILE A 144 8.96 -11.25 19.28
CA ILE A 144 9.31 -10.92 17.89
C ILE A 144 8.22 -10.11 17.16
N GLY A 145 6.98 -10.12 17.65
CA GLY A 145 5.86 -9.36 17.12
C GLY A 145 5.68 -8.00 17.80
N GLY A 146 6.63 -7.58 18.64
CA GLY A 146 6.55 -6.31 19.36
C GLY A 146 5.53 -6.30 20.51
N LYS A 147 5.02 -7.46 20.93
CA LYS A 147 4.06 -7.57 22.02
C LYS A 147 4.76 -7.80 23.35
N SER A 148 4.38 -7.03 24.35
CA SER A 148 4.88 -7.20 25.72
C SER A 148 4.22 -8.40 26.39
N HIS A 149 5.04 -9.27 26.98
CA HIS A 149 4.66 -10.39 27.83
C HIS A 149 5.37 -10.28 29.17
N HIS A 150 4.84 -10.93 30.19
CA HIS A 150 5.55 -11.12 31.45
C HIS A 150 6.29 -12.46 31.42
N THR A 151 7.50 -12.49 31.96
CA THR A 151 8.29 -13.72 32.06
C THR A 151 7.61 -14.74 32.98
N GLU A 152 7.53 -15.97 32.51
CA GLU A 152 7.07 -17.14 33.26
C GLU A 152 8.15 -18.23 33.23
N ILE A 153 8.15 -19.12 34.23
CA ILE A 153 9.11 -20.22 34.30
C ILE A 153 8.95 -21.12 33.06
N GLY A 154 10.04 -21.30 32.31
CA GLY A 154 10.07 -22.13 31.10
C GLY A 154 9.82 -21.39 29.79
N CYS A 155 9.75 -20.05 29.81
CA CYS A 155 9.65 -19.25 28.59
C CYS A 155 11.03 -19.07 27.92
N PHE A 156 11.15 -19.44 26.64
CA PHE A 156 12.35 -19.18 25.82
C PHE A 156 12.17 -17.87 25.06
N HIS A 157 13.01 -16.88 25.35
CA HIS A 157 13.02 -15.60 24.64
C HIS A 157 14.40 -15.37 24.02
N PHE A 158 14.43 -14.97 22.74
CA PHE A 158 15.64 -14.60 22.04
C PHE A 158 15.73 -13.08 21.97
N PRO A 159 16.57 -12.43 22.80
CA PRO A 159 16.75 -10.99 22.71
C PRO A 159 17.43 -10.65 21.38
N PHE A 160 16.76 -9.82 20.57
CA PHE A 160 17.37 -9.21 19.39
C PHE A 160 18.27 -8.05 19.84
N ARG A 161 19.42 -8.38 20.44
CA ARG A 161 20.48 -7.41 20.72
C ARG A 161 21.73 -7.85 19.97
N LEU A 162 21.75 -7.54 18.67
CA LEU A 162 22.96 -7.64 17.88
C LEU A 162 23.72 -6.31 17.98
N PHE A 163 24.98 -6.45 18.38
CA PHE A 163 26.07 -5.47 18.41
C PHE A 163 26.17 -4.57 19.66
N ASN A 164 27.37 -4.62 20.24
CA ASN A 164 27.98 -3.63 21.11
C ASN A 164 29.18 -3.04 20.36
#